data_AF-A0A2V8VYR2-F1
#
_entry.id   AF-A0A2V8VYR2-F1
#
_cell.length_a   1.000
_cell.length_b   1.000
_cell.length_c   1.000
_cell.angle_alpha   90.00
_cell.angle_beta   90.00
_cell.angle_gamma   90.00
#
_symmetry.space_group_name_H-M   'P 1'
#
loop_
_entity.id
_entity.type
_entity.pdbx_description
1 polymer ?
#
loop_
_entity_poly.entity_id
_entity_poly.type
_entity_poly.pdbx_seq_one_letter_code
_entity_poly.pdbx_strand_id
1 'polypeptide(L)'
;MLVSVAGQGGFTGSVSVTLTGLTSGVTASPTSLSVTPGSSATFTFSASGTAEIAQQAVSVNGTSGTLTENTSLQLTVSGTPVPDPFHAIGGALVHGFYDEARQLLFATNPGLNELDVISGADFSVKARVPVPQPWGIIRWRTARRL
;
A
#
# COMPACT_ATOMS: atom_id res chain seq x y z
N MET A 1 -14.46 -16.52 -4.41
CA MET A 1 -13.80 -17.19 -5.56
C MET A 1 -13.98 -18.69 -5.41
N LEU A 2 -14.38 -19.38 -6.47
CA LEU A 2 -14.45 -20.83 -6.51
C LEU A 2 -13.20 -21.39 -7.19
N VAL A 3 -12.62 -22.44 -6.61
CA VAL A 3 -11.46 -23.17 -7.11
C VAL A 3 -11.89 -24.61 -7.36
N SER A 4 -11.59 -25.13 -8.54
CA SER A 4 -11.81 -26.53 -8.90
C SER A 4 -10.49 -27.17 -9.31
N VAL A 5 -10.38 -28.48 -9.04
CA VAL A 5 -9.23 -29.30 -9.44
C VAL A 5 -9.70 -30.33 -10.45
N ALA A 6 -9.06 -30.36 -11.62
CA ALA A 6 -9.27 -31.37 -12.63
C ALA A 6 -8.06 -32.31 -12.65
N GLY A 7 -8.25 -33.55 -12.21
CA GLY A 7 -7.21 -34.58 -12.28
C GLY A 7 -7.03 -35.07 -13.72
N GLN A 8 -5.78 -35.23 -14.14
CA GLN A 8 -5.42 -35.82 -15.44
C GLN A 8 -4.74 -37.17 -15.24
N GLY A 9 -4.85 -38.07 -16.22
CA GLY A 9 -4.14 -39.36 -16.20
C GLY A 9 -4.49 -40.27 -15.01
N GLY A 10 -5.72 -40.18 -14.47
CA GLY A 10 -6.15 -40.97 -13.31
C GLY A 10 -5.69 -40.42 -11.95
N PHE A 11 -5.20 -39.18 -11.89
CA PHE A 11 -4.83 -38.52 -10.64
C PHE A 11 -6.03 -38.36 -9.69
N THR A 12 -5.89 -38.89 -8.46
CA THR A 12 -6.89 -38.84 -7.39
C THR A 12 -6.36 -38.20 -6.10
N GLY A 13 -5.12 -37.70 -6.11
CA GLY A 13 -4.48 -37.10 -4.94
C GLY A 13 -5.16 -35.80 -4.50
N SER A 14 -5.13 -35.52 -3.20
CA SER A 14 -5.60 -34.24 -2.66
C SER A 14 -4.61 -33.11 -2.98
N VAL A 15 -5.14 -31.96 -3.41
CA VAL A 15 -4.35 -30.76 -3.72
C VAL A 15 -4.56 -29.73 -2.62
N SER A 16 -3.47 -29.30 -1.99
CA SER A 16 -3.47 -28.14 -1.10
C SER A 16 -3.35 -26.87 -1.93
N VAL A 17 -4.33 -25.97 -1.81
CA VAL A 17 -4.39 -24.70 -2.52
C VAL A 17 -4.15 -23.54 -1.56
N THR A 18 -3.24 -22.65 -1.91
CA THR A 18 -2.91 -21.43 -1.14
C THR A 18 -2.91 -20.19 -2.03
N LEU A 19 -3.12 -19.03 -1.42
CA LEU A 19 -3.11 -17.73 -2.09
C LEU A 19 -1.92 -16.89 -1.63
N THR A 20 -1.26 -16.23 -2.57
CA THR A 20 -0.12 -15.33 -2.30
C THR A 20 -0.24 -14.06 -3.16
N GLY A 21 0.46 -12.98 -2.77
CA GLY A 21 0.37 -11.70 -3.47
C GLY A 21 -0.83 -10.81 -3.06
N LEU A 22 -1.36 -11.01 -1.84
CA LEU A 22 -2.37 -10.11 -1.29
C LEU A 22 -1.70 -8.83 -0.77
N THR A 23 -2.20 -7.68 -1.23
CA THR A 23 -1.78 -6.34 -0.77
C THR A 23 -2.25 -6.06 0.65
N SER A 24 -1.67 -5.03 1.27
CA SER A 24 -2.07 -4.58 2.61
C SER A 24 -3.56 -4.24 2.65
N GLY A 25 -4.25 -4.74 3.67
CA GLY A 25 -5.67 -4.52 3.84
C GLY A 25 -6.58 -5.48 3.07
N VAL A 26 -6.04 -6.42 2.28
CA VAL A 26 -6.81 -7.51 1.64
C VAL A 26 -6.48 -8.84 2.31
N THR A 27 -7.50 -9.60 2.69
CA THR A 27 -7.37 -10.93 3.30
C THR A 27 -8.20 -11.96 2.53
N ALA A 28 -7.82 -13.23 2.64
CA ALA A 28 -8.57 -14.35 2.13
C ALA A 28 -8.84 -15.37 3.25
N SER A 29 -10.06 -15.92 3.28
CA SER A 29 -10.47 -16.95 4.23
C SER A 29 -11.14 -18.12 3.50
N PRO A 30 -10.75 -19.37 3.77
CA PRO A 30 -9.64 -19.78 4.63
C PRO A 30 -8.27 -19.44 4.02
N THR A 31 -7.17 -19.61 4.77
CA THR A 31 -5.80 -19.33 4.27
C THR A 31 -5.27 -20.44 3.34
N SER A 32 -5.82 -21.65 3.46
CA SER A 32 -5.56 -22.78 2.59
C SER A 32 -6.81 -23.62 2.40
N LEU A 33 -6.94 -24.27 1.25
CA LEU A 33 -7.97 -25.25 0.95
C LEU A 33 -7.34 -26.60 0.62
N SER A 34 -8.08 -27.68 0.86
CA SER A 34 -7.74 -29.02 0.39
C SER A 34 -8.84 -29.48 -0.56
N VAL A 35 -8.48 -29.72 -1.82
CA VAL A 35 -9.44 -30.02 -2.90
C VAL A 35 -9.01 -31.30 -3.61
N THR A 36 -9.92 -32.26 -3.68
CA THR A 36 -9.74 -33.48 -4.48
C THR A 36 -10.23 -33.26 -5.92
N PRO A 37 -9.64 -33.94 -6.91
CA PRO A 37 -10.09 -33.93 -8.29
C PRO A 37 -11.61 -34.16 -8.42
N GLY A 38 -12.28 -33.33 -9.22
CA GLY A 38 -13.74 -33.39 -9.41
C GLY A 38 -14.56 -32.68 -8.34
N SER A 39 -13.91 -32.09 -7.32
CA SER A 39 -14.56 -31.25 -6.30
C SER A 39 -14.16 -29.77 -6.47
N SER A 40 -14.88 -28.90 -5.75
CA SER A 40 -14.56 -27.47 -5.69
C SER A 40 -14.63 -26.95 -4.26
N ALA A 41 -13.88 -25.89 -4.00
CA ALA A 41 -13.88 -25.19 -2.72
C ALA A 41 -13.79 -23.67 -2.95
N THR A 42 -14.08 -22.88 -1.93
CA THR A 42 -14.20 -21.42 -2.05
C THR A 42 -13.25 -20.66 -1.13
N PHE A 43 -12.67 -19.59 -1.68
CA PHE A 43 -12.03 -18.52 -0.91
C PHE A 43 -12.96 -17.30 -0.86
N THR A 44 -13.07 -16.70 0.31
CA THR A 44 -13.74 -15.42 0.52
C THR A 44 -12.69 -14.34 0.70
N PHE A 45 -12.72 -13.30 -0.12
CA PHE A 45 -11.86 -12.13 0.02
C PHE A 45 -12.54 -11.07 0.86
N SER A 46 -11.77 -10.37 1.69
CA SER A 46 -12.22 -9.21 2.45
C SER A 46 -11.20 -8.09 2.29
N ALA A 47 -11.67 -6.90 1.93
CA ALA A 47 -10.89 -5.67 1.86
C ALA A 47 -11.29 -4.74 3.01
N SER A 48 -10.30 -4.23 3.73
CA SER A 48 -10.49 -3.23 4.79
C SER A 48 -10.70 -1.83 4.21
N GLY A 49 -11.13 -0.88 5.05
CA GLY A 49 -11.29 0.53 4.63
C GLY A 49 -9.98 1.25 4.26
N THR A 50 -8.83 0.67 4.59
CA THR A 50 -7.50 1.17 4.22
C THR A 50 -6.86 0.32 3.11
N ALA A 51 -7.60 -0.62 2.52
CA ALA A 51 -7.10 -1.36 1.38
C ALA A 51 -6.90 -0.42 0.18
N GLU A 52 -5.80 -0.60 -0.53
CA GLU A 52 -5.50 0.21 -1.71
C GLU A 52 -6.53 -0.05 -2.82
N ILE A 53 -7.10 1.01 -3.39
CA ILE A 53 -8.02 0.93 -4.52
C ILE A 53 -7.18 0.71 -5.78
N ALA A 54 -6.97 -0.56 -6.14
CA ALA A 54 -6.12 -0.94 -7.25
C ALA A 54 -6.50 -2.33 -7.81
N GLN A 55 -5.93 -2.66 -8.96
CA GLN A 55 -5.91 -4.02 -9.47
C GLN A 55 -4.61 -4.71 -9.05
N GLN A 56 -4.72 -5.94 -8.56
CA GLN A 56 -3.58 -6.74 -8.12
C GLN A 56 -3.67 -8.17 -8.69
N ALA A 57 -2.50 -8.72 -9.02
CA ALA A 57 -2.38 -10.12 -9.38
C ALA A 57 -2.21 -10.97 -8.11
N VAL A 58 -3.11 -11.92 -7.91
CA VAL A 58 -3.08 -12.91 -6.82
C VAL A 58 -2.67 -14.25 -7.40
N SER A 59 -1.62 -14.85 -6.84
CA SER A 59 -1.15 -16.18 -7.24
C SER A 59 -1.87 -17.26 -6.44
N VAL A 60 -2.47 -18.19 -7.16
CA VAL A 60 -3.12 -19.39 -6.64
C VAL A 60 -2.18 -20.57 -6.86
N ASN A 61 -1.66 -21.14 -5.78
CA ASN A 61 -0.68 -22.22 -5.84
C ASN A 61 -1.34 -23.51 -5.34
N GLY A 62 -1.43 -24.51 -6.22
CA GLY A 62 -1.91 -25.86 -5.90
C GLY A 62 -0.73 -26.82 -5.79
N THR A 63 -0.65 -27.60 -4.70
CA THR A 63 0.43 -28.58 -4.51
C THR A 63 -0.13 -29.94 -4.07
N SER A 64 0.37 -31.02 -4.67
CA SER A 64 0.11 -32.40 -4.24
C SER A 64 1.39 -33.22 -4.33
N GLY A 65 1.99 -33.54 -3.18
CA GLY A 65 3.30 -34.18 -3.13
C GLY A 65 4.38 -33.32 -3.80
N THR A 66 4.97 -33.82 -4.89
CA THR A 66 5.98 -33.10 -5.70
C THR A 66 5.39 -32.33 -6.88
N LEU A 67 4.09 -32.44 -7.14
CA LEU A 67 3.43 -31.73 -8.22
C LEU A 67 2.95 -30.37 -7.72
N THR A 68 3.34 -29.30 -8.41
CA THR A 68 2.91 -27.94 -8.13
C THR A 68 2.41 -27.30 -9.41
N GLU A 69 1.23 -26.69 -9.33
CA GLU A 69 0.62 -25.93 -10.42
C GLU A 69 0.26 -24.54 -9.91
N ASN A 70 0.53 -23.52 -10.72
CA ASN A 70 0.30 -22.13 -10.36
C ASN A 70 -0.61 -21.47 -11.39
N THR A 71 -1.60 -20.72 -10.91
CA THR A 71 -2.47 -19.89 -11.75
C THR A 71 -2.62 -18.51 -11.14
N SER A 72 -2.90 -17.51 -11.96
CA SER A 72 -3.05 -16.12 -11.53
C SER A 72 -4.50 -15.65 -11.63
N LEU A 73 -4.97 -14.95 -10.61
CA LEU A 73 -6.25 -14.25 -10.58
C LEU A 73 -6.00 -12.75 -10.53
N GLN A 74 -6.67 -11.98 -11.39
CA GLN A 74 -6.73 -10.52 -11.23
C GLN A 74 -7.84 -10.16 -10.24
N LEU A 75 -7.45 -9.57 -9.11
CA LEU A 75 -8.36 -9.05 -8.11
C LEU A 75 -8.42 -7.53 -8.23
N THR A 76 -9.62 -6.98 -8.44
CA THR A 76 -9.85 -5.54 -8.42
C THR A 76 -10.44 -5.17 -7.06
N VAL A 77 -9.72 -4.33 -6.32
CA VAL A 77 -10.23 -3.69 -5.10
C VAL A 77 -10.89 -2.38 -5.51
N SER A 78 -12.21 -2.31 -5.33
CA SER A 78 -13.00 -1.13 -5.64
C SER A 78 -13.47 -0.47 -4.34
N GLY A 79 -13.48 0.86 -4.34
CA GLY A 79 -13.97 1.66 -3.23
C GLY A 79 -14.11 3.11 -3.64
N THR A 80 -14.55 3.94 -2.69
CA THR A 80 -14.48 5.40 -2.84
C THR A 80 -13.16 5.86 -2.23
N PRO A 81 -12.31 6.59 -2.98
CA PRO A 81 -11.18 7.27 -2.36
C PRO A 81 -11.67 8.09 -1.17
N VAL A 82 -11.06 7.90 0.00
CA VAL A 82 -11.35 8.75 1.15
C VAL A 82 -10.80 10.14 0.81
N PRO A 83 -11.65 11.19 0.75
CA PRO A 83 -11.16 12.53 0.50
C PRO A 83 -10.16 12.92 1.58
N ASP A 84 -8.97 13.35 1.18
CA ASP A 84 -8.05 13.99 2.11
C ASP A 84 -8.57 15.41 2.38
N PRO A 85 -8.98 15.75 3.62
CA PRO A 85 -9.47 17.08 3.91
C PRO A 85 -8.36 18.13 3.69
N PHE A 86 -8.77 19.37 3.48
CA PHE A 86 -7.81 20.47 3.48
C PHE A 86 -7.09 20.55 4.85
N HIS A 87 -5.77 20.41 4.84
CA HIS A 87 -4.94 20.55 6.02
C HIS A 87 -4.63 22.02 6.28
N ALA A 88 -5.39 22.64 7.17
CA ALA A 88 -5.17 24.03 7.56
C ALA A 88 -3.91 24.17 8.42
N ILE A 89 -2.87 24.74 7.82
CA ILE A 89 -1.57 25.02 8.46
C ILE A 89 -1.45 26.46 8.99
N GLY A 90 -2.37 27.34 8.58
CA GLY A 90 -2.39 28.77 8.93
C GLY A 90 -1.43 29.59 8.07
N GLY A 91 -1.75 30.86 7.80
CA GLY A 91 -0.92 31.74 6.97
C GLY A 91 -0.84 31.31 5.50
N ALA A 92 0.24 31.69 4.83
CA ALA A 92 0.49 31.39 3.43
C ALA A 92 1.91 30.88 3.24
N LEU A 93 2.03 29.63 2.76
CA LEU A 93 3.33 29.07 2.41
C LEU A 93 3.82 29.68 1.09
N VAL A 94 5.08 30.14 1.07
CA VAL A 94 5.65 30.78 -0.13
C VAL A 94 6.71 29.91 -0.78
N HIS A 95 7.67 29.37 -0.03
CA HIS A 95 8.72 28.50 -0.55
C HIS A 95 8.92 27.29 0.36
N GLY A 96 9.40 26.18 -0.19
CA GLY A 96 9.69 25.00 0.62
C GLY A 96 10.57 23.99 -0.08
N PHE A 97 11.07 23.03 0.69
CA PHE A 97 11.75 21.85 0.17
C PHE A 97 11.33 20.61 0.93
N TYR A 98 11.33 19.48 0.24
CA TYR A 98 11.07 18.17 0.84
C TYR A 98 12.37 17.46 1.18
N ASP A 99 12.45 16.88 2.37
CA ASP A 99 13.51 15.98 2.79
C ASP A 99 13.02 14.53 2.81
N GLU A 100 13.26 13.83 1.70
CA GLU A 100 12.85 12.44 1.49
C GLU A 100 13.37 11.48 2.57
N ALA A 101 14.59 11.68 3.06
CA ALA A 101 15.15 10.81 4.10
C ALA A 101 14.39 10.89 5.43
N ARG A 102 13.75 12.03 5.70
CA ARG A 102 12.98 12.29 6.92
C ARG A 102 11.47 12.29 6.69
N GLN A 103 11.03 12.28 5.43
CA GLN A 103 9.64 12.45 5.04
C GLN A 103 9.05 13.75 5.60
N LEU A 104 9.80 14.84 5.59
CA LEU A 104 9.39 16.15 6.10
C LEU A 104 9.42 17.21 4.99
N LEU A 105 8.36 18.00 4.92
CA LEU A 105 8.28 19.23 4.11
C LEU A 105 8.63 20.43 5.01
N PHE A 106 9.60 21.22 4.58
CA PHE A 106 9.95 22.49 5.23
C PHE A 106 9.41 23.62 4.37
N ALA A 107 8.55 24.47 4.90
CA ALA A 107 7.92 25.54 4.14
C ALA A 107 7.87 26.85 4.91
N THR A 108 8.24 27.95 4.25
CA THR A 108 8.24 29.27 4.87
C THR A 108 6.85 29.88 4.88
N ASN A 109 6.51 30.52 5.99
CA ASN A 109 5.20 31.13 6.23
C ASN A 109 5.36 32.61 6.65
N PRO A 110 5.45 33.53 5.67
CA PRO A 110 5.62 34.95 5.97
C PRO A 110 4.44 35.58 6.71
N GLY A 111 3.23 35.06 6.53
CA GLY A 111 2.05 35.54 7.25
C GLY A 111 2.15 35.33 8.76
N LEU A 112 2.91 34.33 9.21
CA LEU A 112 3.11 33.98 10.62
C LEU A 112 4.53 34.23 11.12
N ASN A 113 5.45 34.75 10.28
CA ASN A 113 6.87 34.92 10.60
C ASN A 113 7.54 33.63 11.11
N GLU A 114 7.27 32.51 10.43
CA GLU A 114 7.80 31.21 10.81
C GLU A 114 8.15 30.31 9.62
N LEU A 115 8.90 29.26 9.91
CA LEU A 115 9.11 28.10 9.06
C LEU A 115 8.29 26.94 9.65
N ASP A 116 7.36 26.41 8.86
CA ASP A 116 6.60 25.22 9.19
C ASP A 116 7.36 23.96 8.79
N VAL A 117 7.43 23.00 9.71
CA VAL A 117 7.91 21.63 9.46
C VAL A 117 6.68 20.73 9.43
N ILE A 118 6.38 20.20 8.26
CA ILE A 118 5.15 19.46 7.95
C ILE A 118 5.51 18.02 7.65
N SER A 119 4.72 17.08 8.16
CA SER A 119 4.90 15.67 7.84
C SER A 119 4.45 15.35 6.42
N GLY A 120 5.28 14.63 5.68
CA GLY A 120 4.93 14.16 4.33
C GLY A 120 3.97 12.98 4.33
N ALA A 121 3.67 12.37 5.48
CA ALA A 121 2.79 11.21 5.58
C ALA A 121 1.32 11.59 5.83
N ASP A 122 1.09 12.63 6.64
CA ASP A 122 -0.23 13.02 7.14
C ASP A 122 -0.49 14.53 7.05
N PHE A 123 0.44 15.30 6.46
CA PHE A 123 0.39 16.76 6.32
C PHE A 123 0.19 17.55 7.63
N SER A 124 0.38 16.91 8.78
CA SER A 124 0.32 17.59 10.08
C SER A 124 1.56 18.45 10.32
N VAL A 125 1.38 19.63 10.94
CA VAL A 125 2.49 20.47 11.39
C VAL A 125 3.18 19.78 12.57
N LYS A 126 4.45 19.42 12.40
CA LYS A 126 5.30 18.80 13.43
C LYS A 126 6.06 19.84 14.26
N ALA A 127 6.42 20.96 13.64
CA ALA A 127 7.06 22.06 14.34
C ALA A 127 6.85 23.40 13.62
N ARG A 128 6.95 24.47 14.40
CA ARG A 128 6.98 25.85 13.93
C ARG A 128 8.25 26.50 14.45
N VAL A 129 9.09 26.98 13.53
CA VAL A 129 10.36 27.61 13.87
C VAL A 129 10.22 29.11 13.60
N PRO A 130 10.28 29.98 14.62
CA PRO A 130 10.22 31.42 14.41
C PRO A 130 11.35 31.90 13.49
N VAL A 131 10.98 32.53 12.39
CA VAL A 131 11.91 33.10 11.41
C VAL A 131 11.28 34.39 10.91
N PRO A 132 11.77 35.57 11.31
CA PRO A 132 11.23 36.85 10.85
C PRO A 132 11.32 36.98 9.32
N GLN A 133 10.24 37.40 8.68
CA GLN A 133 10.18 37.67 7.23
C GLN A 133 10.79 36.57 6.34
N PRO A 134 10.33 35.31 6.45
CA PRO A 134 10.92 34.15 5.79
C PRO A 134 10.47 34.08 4.31
N TRP A 135 10.98 34.99 3.47
CA TRP A 135 10.64 35.04 2.04
C TRP A 135 11.33 33.96 1.20
N GLY A 136 12.27 33.19 1.77
CA GLY A 136 12.99 32.14 1.06
C GLY A 136 13.59 31.11 1.98
N ILE A 137 13.89 29.94 1.40
CA ILE A 137 14.56 28.83 2.07
C ILE A 137 15.44 28.11 1.06
N ILE A 138 16.61 27.65 1.52
CA ILE A 138 17.53 26.87 0.70
C ILE A 138 18.00 25.64 1.45
N ARG A 139 18.08 24.51 0.74
CA ARG A 139 18.67 23.27 1.25
C ARG A 139 20.12 23.19 0.81
N TRP A 140 21.05 23.29 1.75
CA TRP A 140 22.47 23.07 1.48
C TRP A 140 22.76 21.57 1.41
N ARG A 141 23.34 21.10 0.30
CA ARG A 141 23.98 19.78 0.22
C ARG A 141 25.47 19.99 0.40
N THR A 142 26.03 19.57 1.54
CA THR A 142 27.49 19.53 1.69
C THR A 142 28.03 18.51 0.71
N ALA A 143 28.76 18.96 -0.32
CA ALA A 143 29.50 18.05 -1.18
C ALA A 143 30.51 17.30 -0.29
N ARG A 144 30.42 15.96 -0.25
CA ARG A 144 31.53 15.16 0.25
C ARG A 144 32.72 15.50 -0.64
N ARG A 145 33.72 16.19 -0.10
CA ARG A 145 35.02 16.30 -0.75
C ARG A 145 35.53 14.87 -0.90
N LEU A 146 35.70 14.44 -2.15
CA LEU A 146 36.51 13.28 -2.50
C LEU A 146 37.96 13.53 -2.06
#